data_AF-A0A1G4VCU0-F1
#
_entry.id   AF-A0A1G4VCU0-F1
#
_cell.length_a   1.000
_cell.length_b   1.000
_cell.length_c   1.000
_cell.angle_alpha   90.00
_cell.angle_beta   90.00
_cell.angle_gamma   90.00
#
_symmetry.space_group_name_H-M   'P 1'
#
loop_
_entity.id
_entity.type
_entity.pdbx_description
1 polymer ?
#
loop_
_entity_poly.entity_id
_entity_poly.type
_entity_poly.pdbx_seq_one_letter_code
_entity_poly.pdbx_strand_id
1 'polypeptide(L)'
;MDKNILDWLLEEMNPEVRLRTLKEFEKLPEDDERVVACKKELLSSKVYERGIKKLKKDKPWDKYDAILSFAEWGLTRDDIGKDIDDEVFGLIESTGFKMLCGEPLLLRNLVKLGYYNEDIVKNEIDSVLKLIKDDGGFGCISTNKKINNPRKPHKSCARYTVEHLLLVAELHLHGFKTGCEEALTHYFTKRNIFYRTDDMKTPMVDVMLSTFFPPDPIKIGAHQIVYALRVLGCAPESEAMQAGYKVLNQHRLANGRYVLSASKSVQAFKAGNVGEENKWVTLYAYMAQ
;
A
#
# COMPACT_ATOMS: atom_id res chain seq x y z
N MET A 1 -14.48 9.55 -12.70
CA MET A 1 -13.30 9.54 -13.59
C MET A 1 -13.76 9.84 -15.00
N ASP A 2 -12.99 10.60 -15.80
CA ASP A 2 -13.28 10.81 -17.22
C ASP A 2 -13.22 9.48 -17.98
N LYS A 3 -14.12 9.27 -18.94
CA LYS A 3 -14.17 8.06 -19.78
C LYS A 3 -12.83 7.79 -20.47
N ASN A 4 -12.15 8.82 -20.98
CA ASN A 4 -10.86 8.66 -21.65
C ASN A 4 -9.77 8.10 -20.72
N ILE A 5 -9.86 8.39 -19.43
CA ILE A 5 -8.92 7.87 -18.42
C ILE A 5 -9.29 6.44 -18.06
N LEU A 6 -10.59 6.16 -17.89
CA LEU A 6 -11.08 4.81 -17.63
C LEU A 6 -10.68 3.86 -18.77
N ASP A 7 -10.94 4.24 -20.02
CA ASP A 7 -10.58 3.45 -21.20
C ASP A 7 -9.07 3.18 -21.26
N TRP A 8 -8.23 4.18 -20.91
CA TRP A 8 -6.78 4.02 -20.82
C TRP A 8 -6.35 3.04 -19.70
N LEU A 9 -6.98 3.10 -18.53
CA LEU A 9 -6.71 2.15 -17.44
C LEU A 9 -7.13 0.72 -17.79
N LEU A 10 -8.11 0.56 -18.71
CA LEU A 10 -8.65 -0.72 -19.15
C LEU A 10 -7.94 -1.33 -20.37
N GLU A 11 -6.93 -0.68 -20.94
CA GLU A 11 -6.15 -1.27 -22.05
C GLU A 11 -5.42 -2.56 -21.64
N GLU A 12 -5.21 -3.46 -22.60
CA GLU A 12 -4.70 -4.82 -22.37
C GLU A 12 -3.21 -4.88 -21.93
N MET A 13 -2.42 -3.84 -22.21
CA MET A 13 -0.96 -3.87 -21.97
C MET A 13 -0.57 -4.09 -20.50
N ASN A 14 -1.44 -3.74 -19.55
CA ASN A 14 -1.21 -3.84 -18.11
C ASN A 14 -2.35 -4.62 -17.43
N PRO A 15 -2.43 -5.94 -17.61
CA PRO A 15 -3.53 -6.75 -17.06
C PRO A 15 -3.64 -6.62 -15.54
N GLU A 16 -2.53 -6.38 -14.83
CA GLU A 16 -2.50 -6.13 -13.39
C GLU A 16 -3.22 -4.82 -12.98
N VAL A 17 -3.11 -3.75 -13.77
CA VAL A 17 -3.82 -2.50 -13.49
C VAL A 17 -5.27 -2.60 -13.93
N ARG A 18 -5.51 -3.23 -15.08
CA ARG A 18 -6.86 -3.47 -15.61
C ARG A 18 -7.69 -4.28 -14.62
N LEU A 19 -7.13 -5.35 -14.07
CA LEU A 19 -7.82 -6.20 -13.08
C LEU A 19 -8.27 -5.38 -11.86
N ARG A 20 -7.39 -4.55 -11.29
CA ARG A 20 -7.76 -3.69 -10.17
C ARG A 20 -8.72 -2.58 -10.56
N THR A 21 -8.64 -2.06 -11.78
CA THR A 21 -9.62 -1.09 -12.28
C THR A 21 -11.02 -1.71 -12.33
N LEU A 22 -11.15 -2.92 -12.89
CA LEU A 22 -12.41 -3.67 -12.95
C LEU A 22 -12.97 -3.96 -11.55
N LYS A 23 -12.13 -4.49 -10.64
CA LYS A 23 -12.56 -4.92 -9.30
C LYS A 23 -12.77 -3.75 -8.33
N GLU A 24 -11.81 -2.85 -8.24
CA GLU A 24 -11.76 -1.83 -7.17
C GLU A 24 -12.36 -0.50 -7.59
N PHE A 25 -12.31 -0.12 -8.88
CA PHE A 25 -12.90 1.12 -9.36
C PHE A 25 -14.30 0.91 -9.94
N GLU A 26 -14.47 -0.03 -10.88
CA GLU A 26 -15.79 -0.35 -11.45
C GLU A 26 -16.67 -1.22 -10.53
N LYS A 27 -16.10 -1.79 -9.46
CA LYS A 27 -16.80 -2.62 -8.47
C LYS A 27 -17.47 -3.86 -9.07
N LEU A 28 -16.85 -4.43 -10.11
CA LEU A 28 -17.35 -5.66 -10.72
C LEU A 28 -17.10 -6.87 -9.81
N PRO A 29 -18.04 -7.82 -9.75
CA PRO A 29 -17.88 -9.03 -8.96
C PRO A 29 -16.84 -9.97 -9.56
N GLU A 30 -16.36 -10.93 -8.76
CA GLU A 30 -15.31 -11.88 -9.15
C GLU A 30 -15.72 -12.81 -10.31
N ASP A 31 -17.03 -13.00 -10.52
CA ASP A 31 -17.61 -13.83 -11.58
C ASP A 31 -17.98 -13.06 -12.86
N ASP A 32 -17.76 -11.73 -12.91
CA ASP A 32 -17.92 -10.95 -14.14
C ASP A 32 -16.95 -11.46 -15.21
N GLU A 33 -17.46 -11.69 -16.43
CA GLU A 33 -16.69 -12.26 -17.54
C GLU A 33 -15.41 -11.47 -17.84
N ARG A 34 -15.43 -10.13 -17.69
CA ARG A 34 -14.26 -9.26 -17.91
C ARG A 34 -13.22 -9.46 -16.82
N VAL A 35 -13.66 -9.64 -15.56
CA VAL A 35 -12.77 -9.93 -14.43
C VAL A 35 -12.12 -11.29 -14.63
N VAL A 36 -12.90 -12.32 -14.93
CA VAL A 36 -12.41 -13.69 -15.18
C VAL A 36 -11.41 -13.72 -16.35
N ALA A 37 -11.76 -13.07 -17.47
CA ALA A 37 -10.87 -13.00 -18.63
C ALA A 37 -9.56 -12.26 -18.31
N CYS A 38 -9.64 -11.13 -17.60
CA CYS A 38 -8.48 -10.35 -17.22
C CYS A 38 -7.56 -11.11 -16.25
N LYS A 39 -8.12 -11.84 -15.28
CA LYS A 39 -7.36 -12.72 -14.38
C LYS A 39 -6.61 -13.79 -15.16
N LYS A 40 -7.29 -14.48 -16.09
CA LYS A 40 -6.66 -15.53 -16.91
C LYS A 40 -5.48 -14.98 -17.72
N GLU A 41 -5.62 -13.79 -18.28
CA GLU A 41 -4.53 -13.11 -18.99
C GLU A 41 -3.37 -12.77 -18.05
N LEU A 42 -3.65 -12.18 -16.89
CA LEU A 42 -2.63 -11.87 -15.89
C LEU A 42 -1.86 -13.12 -15.44
N LEU A 43 -2.56 -14.21 -15.11
CA LEU A 43 -1.96 -15.48 -14.68
C LEU A 43 -1.13 -16.15 -15.78
N SER A 44 -1.36 -15.81 -17.05
CA SER A 44 -0.59 -16.31 -18.19
C SER A 44 0.54 -15.36 -18.62
N SER A 45 0.70 -14.22 -17.95
CA SER A 45 1.59 -13.15 -18.37
C SER A 45 3.04 -13.36 -17.90
N LYS A 46 3.98 -12.69 -18.58
CA LYS A 46 5.39 -12.62 -18.16
C LYS A 46 5.58 -11.91 -16.82
N VAL A 47 4.68 -11.01 -16.43
CA VAL A 47 4.78 -10.30 -15.15
C VAL A 47 4.46 -11.25 -13.99
N TYR A 48 3.42 -12.08 -14.14
CA TYR A 48 3.09 -13.13 -13.18
C TYR A 48 4.18 -14.20 -13.09
N GLU A 49 4.70 -14.68 -14.22
CA GLU A 49 5.80 -15.65 -14.25
C GLU A 49 7.04 -15.16 -13.45
N ARG A 50 7.38 -13.87 -13.57
CA ARG A 50 8.46 -13.26 -12.78
C ARG A 50 8.15 -13.21 -11.30
N GLY A 51 6.90 -12.92 -10.92
CA GLY A 51 6.43 -12.96 -9.53
C GLY A 51 6.62 -14.35 -8.93
N ILE A 52 6.18 -15.40 -9.61
CA ILE A 52 6.35 -16.79 -9.17
C ILE A 52 7.82 -17.19 -9.06
N LYS A 53 8.66 -16.83 -10.04
CA LYS A 53 10.12 -17.06 -9.95
C LYS A 53 10.76 -16.37 -8.76
N LYS A 54 10.22 -15.23 -8.32
CA LYS A 54 10.72 -14.48 -7.16
C LYS A 54 10.24 -15.11 -5.85
N LEU A 55 8.99 -15.57 -5.80
CA LEU A 55 8.40 -16.29 -4.67
C LEU A 55 9.19 -17.55 -4.33
N LYS A 56 9.63 -18.33 -5.33
CA LYS A 56 10.37 -19.59 -5.17
C LYS A 56 11.85 -19.43 -4.80
N LYS A 57 12.32 -18.21 -4.49
CA LYS A 57 13.70 -17.99 -4.04
C LYS A 57 13.80 -18.08 -2.53
N ASP A 58 14.90 -18.63 -2.03
CA ASP A 58 15.17 -18.75 -0.59
C ASP A 58 15.46 -17.42 0.13
N LYS A 59 15.40 -16.28 -0.57
CA LYS A 59 15.68 -14.97 0.04
C LYS A 59 14.39 -14.35 0.58
N PRO A 60 14.28 -14.06 1.89
CA PRO A 60 13.07 -13.50 2.49
C PRO A 60 12.54 -12.24 1.79
N TRP A 61 13.45 -11.34 1.38
CA TRP A 61 13.07 -10.11 0.66
C TRP A 61 12.59 -10.35 -0.77
N ASP A 62 13.04 -11.41 -1.44
CA ASP A 62 12.49 -11.80 -2.75
C ASP A 62 11.06 -12.34 -2.58
N LYS A 63 10.80 -13.18 -1.57
CA LYS A 63 9.45 -13.67 -1.25
C LYS A 63 8.51 -12.52 -0.87
N TYR A 64 8.98 -11.61 -0.01
CA TYR A 64 8.27 -10.39 0.37
C TYR A 64 7.83 -9.57 -0.85
N ASP A 65 8.77 -9.31 -1.78
CA ASP A 65 8.49 -8.54 -2.99
C ASP A 65 7.46 -9.26 -3.89
N ALA A 66 7.50 -10.60 -3.96
CA ALA A 66 6.52 -11.38 -4.72
C ALA A 66 5.12 -11.27 -4.10
N ILE A 67 5.02 -11.46 -2.78
CA ILE A 67 3.78 -11.30 -2.00
C ILE A 67 3.18 -9.90 -2.20
N LEU A 68 4.02 -8.86 -2.10
CA LEU A 68 3.62 -7.48 -2.38
C LEU A 68 3.07 -7.32 -3.80
N SER A 69 3.75 -7.90 -4.78
CA SER A 69 3.35 -7.83 -6.18
C SER A 69 1.97 -8.44 -6.39
N PHE A 70 1.74 -9.66 -5.91
CA PHE A 70 0.44 -10.33 -6.05
C PHE A 70 -0.70 -9.57 -5.38
N ALA A 71 -0.46 -9.07 -4.16
CA ALA A 71 -1.41 -8.24 -3.43
C ALA A 71 -1.73 -6.94 -4.18
N GLU A 72 -0.72 -6.25 -4.73
CA GLU A 72 -0.92 -5.03 -5.52
C GLU A 72 -1.57 -5.30 -6.88
N TRP A 73 -1.50 -6.52 -7.43
CA TRP A 73 -2.18 -6.88 -8.69
C TRP A 73 -3.64 -7.29 -8.50
N GLY A 74 -4.14 -7.31 -7.25
CA GLY A 74 -5.53 -7.66 -6.94
C GLY A 74 -5.82 -9.16 -7.01
N LEU A 75 -4.78 -9.99 -6.92
CA LEU A 75 -4.87 -11.43 -6.79
C LEU A 75 -5.07 -11.83 -5.31
N THR A 76 -5.69 -12.98 -5.12
CA THR A 76 -5.84 -13.68 -3.83
C THR A 76 -5.03 -14.97 -3.83
N ARG A 77 -4.87 -15.61 -2.67
CA ARG A 77 -4.23 -16.95 -2.60
C ARG A 77 -4.96 -17.99 -3.44
N ASP A 78 -6.28 -17.87 -3.60
CA ASP A 78 -7.09 -18.78 -4.41
C ASP A 78 -6.79 -18.63 -5.92
N ASP A 79 -6.50 -17.40 -6.38
CA ASP A 79 -6.09 -17.16 -7.77
C ASP A 79 -4.71 -17.75 -8.08
N ILE A 80 -3.83 -17.82 -7.08
CA ILE A 80 -2.42 -18.22 -7.23
C ILE A 80 -2.26 -19.74 -7.06
N GLY A 81 -3.06 -20.35 -6.18
CA GLY A 81 -3.11 -21.79 -5.93
C GLY A 81 -2.07 -22.27 -4.90
N LYS A 82 -1.94 -23.59 -4.78
CA LYS A 82 -1.26 -24.25 -3.65
C LYS A 82 0.20 -23.83 -3.41
N ASP A 83 0.89 -23.33 -4.43
CA ASP A 83 2.31 -22.94 -4.32
C ASP A 83 2.54 -21.69 -3.44
N ILE A 84 1.51 -20.86 -3.16
CA ILE A 84 1.73 -19.65 -2.35
C ILE A 84 1.73 -19.90 -0.85
N ASP A 85 0.94 -20.85 -0.37
CA ASP A 85 0.75 -21.08 1.07
C ASP A 85 2.06 -21.51 1.73
N ASP A 86 2.74 -22.53 1.18
CA ASP A 86 4.01 -23.02 1.68
C ASP A 86 5.08 -21.92 1.72
N GLU A 87 5.10 -21.05 0.71
CA GLU A 87 6.06 -19.96 0.60
C GLU A 87 5.78 -18.82 1.60
N VAL A 88 4.50 -18.50 1.81
CA VAL A 88 4.06 -17.51 2.81
C VAL A 88 4.34 -18.03 4.22
N PHE A 89 3.93 -19.24 4.55
CA PHE A 89 4.15 -19.80 5.87
C PHE A 89 5.62 -20.08 6.15
N GLY A 90 6.40 -20.50 5.15
CA GLY A 90 7.86 -20.62 5.30
C GLY A 90 8.55 -19.26 5.53
N LEU A 91 8.06 -18.18 4.89
CA LEU A 91 8.53 -16.82 5.19
C LEU A 91 8.18 -16.43 6.64
N ILE A 92 6.95 -16.70 7.08
CA ILE A 92 6.50 -16.39 8.44
C ILE A 92 7.31 -17.19 9.46
N GLU A 93 7.51 -18.49 9.26
CA GLU A 93 8.28 -19.36 10.16
C GLU A 93 9.73 -18.88 10.30
N SER A 94 10.38 -18.54 9.18
CA SER A 94 11.79 -18.12 9.18
C SER A 94 12.02 -16.72 9.75
N THR A 95 11.01 -15.86 9.73
CA THR A 95 11.16 -14.43 10.13
C THR A 95 10.38 -14.06 11.38
N GLY A 96 9.34 -14.82 11.74
CA GLY A 96 8.33 -14.45 12.73
C GLY A 96 7.70 -13.09 12.42
N PHE A 97 7.39 -12.81 11.15
CA PHE A 97 6.94 -11.51 10.60
C PHE A 97 7.98 -10.36 10.62
N LYS A 98 9.12 -10.54 11.29
CA LYS A 98 10.11 -9.47 11.54
C LYS A 98 10.91 -9.13 10.28
N MET A 99 10.30 -8.33 9.41
CA MET A 99 10.89 -7.81 8.17
C MET A 99 11.39 -6.36 8.34
N LEU A 100 12.08 -6.08 9.46
CA LEU A 100 12.45 -4.73 9.88
C LEU A 100 11.19 -3.83 9.86
N CYS A 101 11.27 -2.64 9.24
CA CYS A 101 10.12 -1.76 9.14
C CYS A 101 9.01 -2.27 8.19
N GLY A 102 9.24 -3.35 7.43
CA GLY A 102 8.31 -3.86 6.43
C GLY A 102 7.21 -4.79 6.96
N GLU A 103 7.22 -5.11 8.25
CA GLU A 103 6.22 -5.98 8.88
C GLU A 103 4.76 -5.52 8.66
N PRO A 104 4.38 -4.24 8.88
CA PRO A 104 2.99 -3.82 8.69
C PRO A 104 2.55 -3.88 7.24
N LEU A 105 3.46 -3.59 6.30
CA LEU A 105 3.19 -3.71 4.87
C LEU A 105 3.09 -5.19 4.44
N LEU A 106 3.87 -6.11 5.02
CA LEU A 106 3.67 -7.55 4.84
C LEU A 106 2.27 -7.96 5.31
N LEU A 107 1.89 -7.60 6.54
CA LEU A 107 0.58 -7.93 7.10
C LEU A 107 -0.56 -7.38 6.22
N ARG A 108 -0.42 -6.15 5.70
CA ARG A 108 -1.38 -5.58 4.74
C ARG A 108 -1.51 -6.47 3.51
N ASN A 109 -0.39 -6.92 2.95
CA ASN A 109 -0.41 -7.77 1.75
C ASN A 109 -1.01 -9.15 2.03
N LEU A 110 -0.79 -9.70 3.22
CA LEU A 110 -1.43 -10.94 3.66
C LEU A 110 -2.95 -10.78 3.79
N VAL A 111 -3.44 -9.65 4.31
CA VAL A 111 -4.89 -9.34 4.32
C VAL A 111 -5.44 -9.33 2.90
N LYS A 112 -4.80 -8.61 1.96
CA LYS A 112 -5.23 -8.58 0.54
C LYS A 112 -5.30 -9.94 -0.12
N LEU A 113 -4.35 -10.80 0.21
CA LEU A 113 -4.28 -12.15 -0.35
C LEU A 113 -5.28 -13.12 0.28
N GLY A 114 -6.02 -12.70 1.32
CA GLY A 114 -7.04 -13.51 1.97
C GLY A 114 -6.55 -14.29 3.20
N TYR A 115 -5.38 -13.96 3.75
CA TYR A 115 -4.81 -14.67 4.92
C TYR A 115 -5.28 -14.12 6.28
N TYR A 116 -6.16 -13.12 6.33
CA TYR A 116 -6.61 -12.56 7.61
C TYR A 116 -7.24 -13.60 8.54
N ASN A 117 -7.93 -14.61 7.99
CA ASN A 117 -8.59 -15.66 8.77
C ASN A 117 -7.62 -16.71 9.34
N GLU A 118 -6.33 -16.66 8.99
CA GLU A 118 -5.31 -17.49 9.63
C GLU A 118 -4.99 -16.92 11.00
N ASP A 119 -5.15 -17.73 12.06
CA ASP A 119 -4.97 -17.29 13.44
C ASP A 119 -3.62 -16.62 13.68
N ILE A 120 -2.54 -17.13 13.06
CA ILE A 120 -1.20 -16.57 13.18
C ILE A 120 -1.11 -15.13 12.62
N VAL A 121 -1.81 -14.85 11.51
CA VAL A 121 -1.83 -13.52 10.88
C VAL A 121 -2.70 -12.57 11.69
N LYS A 122 -3.89 -13.02 12.10
CA LYS A 122 -4.80 -12.23 12.93
C LYS A 122 -4.17 -11.84 14.26
N ASN A 123 -3.53 -12.79 14.94
CA ASN A 123 -2.87 -12.56 16.22
C ASN A 123 -1.70 -11.57 16.10
N GLU A 124 -0.93 -11.64 15.01
CA GLU A 124 0.14 -10.68 14.75
C GLU A 124 -0.42 -9.28 14.51
N ILE A 125 -1.46 -9.14 13.67
CA ILE A 125 -2.15 -7.86 13.43
C ILE A 125 -2.66 -7.26 14.74
N ASP A 126 -3.35 -8.03 15.57
CA ASP A 126 -3.85 -7.58 16.86
C ASP A 126 -2.71 -7.17 17.81
N SER A 127 -1.56 -7.83 17.72
CA SER A 127 -0.38 -7.52 18.54
C SER A 127 0.30 -6.22 18.10
N VAL A 128 0.54 -6.03 16.81
CA VAL A 128 1.21 -4.83 16.30
C VAL A 128 0.34 -3.59 16.44
N LEU A 129 -0.99 -3.69 16.23
CA LEU A 129 -1.89 -2.54 16.34
C LEU A 129 -2.03 -2.02 17.78
N LYS A 130 -1.83 -2.88 18.79
CA LYS A 130 -1.79 -2.48 20.21
C LYS A 130 -0.56 -1.63 20.57
N LEU A 131 0.45 -1.57 19.70
CA LEU A 131 1.66 -0.76 19.90
C LEU A 131 1.48 0.71 19.50
N ILE A 132 0.28 1.11 19.08
CA ILE A 132 -0.04 2.51 18.81
C ILE A 132 0.25 3.36 20.05
N LYS A 133 0.83 4.53 19.83
CA LYS A 133 1.21 5.47 20.89
C LYS A 133 0.16 6.56 21.05
N ASP A 134 0.22 7.29 22.16
CA ASP A 134 -0.69 8.40 22.48
C ASP A 134 -0.73 9.50 21.41
N ASP A 135 0.33 9.66 20.61
CA ASP A 135 0.36 10.63 19.51
C ASP A 135 -0.39 10.19 18.25
N GLY A 136 -0.91 8.95 18.25
CA GLY A 136 -1.63 8.27 17.17
C GLY A 136 -0.75 7.49 16.20
N GLY A 137 0.57 7.46 16.39
CA GLY A 137 1.50 6.77 15.50
C GLY A 137 2.18 5.56 16.12
N PHE A 138 3.14 4.98 15.38
CA PHE A 138 3.90 3.80 15.79
C PHE A 138 5.38 4.13 16.00
N GLY A 139 5.97 3.56 17.06
CA GLY A 139 7.35 3.82 17.47
C GLY A 139 8.39 3.32 16.46
N CYS A 140 9.56 3.96 16.41
CA CYS A 140 10.67 3.44 15.60
C CYS A 140 11.24 2.17 16.23
N ILE A 141 11.36 1.10 15.44
CA ILE A 141 11.98 -0.17 15.87
C ILE A 141 13.52 -0.13 15.91
N SER A 142 14.14 0.98 15.47
CA SER A 142 15.60 1.10 15.49
C SER A 142 16.12 1.10 16.93
N THR A 143 17.13 0.26 17.19
CA THR A 143 17.85 0.20 18.47
C THR A 143 18.98 1.24 18.54
N ASN A 144 19.21 2.02 17.48
CA ASN A 144 20.25 3.03 17.45
C ASN A 144 19.87 4.20 18.37
N LYS A 145 20.62 4.40 19.46
CA LYS A 145 20.37 5.45 20.47
C LYS A 145 20.38 6.88 19.91
N LYS A 146 20.97 7.12 18.74
CA LYS A 146 20.91 8.43 18.05
C LYS A 146 19.55 8.69 17.39
N ILE A 147 18.86 7.61 17.01
CA ILE A 147 17.54 7.62 16.36
C ILE A 147 16.43 7.41 17.40
N ASN A 148 16.66 6.48 18.32
CA ASN A 148 15.74 6.10 19.39
C ASN A 148 16.45 6.17 20.75
N ASN A 149 16.45 7.37 21.34
CA ASN A 149 17.04 7.59 22.66
C ASN A 149 16.03 7.20 23.75
N PRO A 150 16.29 6.15 24.55
CA PRO A 150 15.35 5.68 25.56
C PRO A 150 15.13 6.68 26.71
N ARG A 151 15.97 7.73 26.83
CA ARG A 151 15.85 8.78 27.84
C ARG A 151 14.95 9.95 27.43
N LYS A 152 14.44 9.98 26.19
CA LYS A 152 13.57 11.02 25.68
C LYS A 152 12.22 10.42 25.27
N PRO A 153 11.10 11.13 25.44
CA PRO A 153 9.83 10.72 24.84
C PRO A 153 10.04 10.53 23.33
N HIS A 154 9.93 9.29 22.85
CA HIS A 154 10.15 8.97 21.44
C HIS A 154 8.88 9.29 20.66
N LYS A 155 8.97 10.24 19.72
CA LYS A 155 7.88 10.56 18.77
C LYS A 155 7.71 9.40 17.79
N SER A 156 6.48 9.16 17.34
CA SER A 156 6.22 8.12 16.35
C SER A 156 7.00 8.32 15.05
N CYS A 157 7.38 7.20 14.43
CA CYS A 157 8.09 7.18 13.16
C CYS A 157 7.07 7.29 12.02
N ALA A 158 7.05 8.41 11.30
CA ALA A 158 6.13 8.60 10.17
C ALA A 158 6.26 7.50 9.11
N ARG A 159 7.49 7.04 8.82
CA ARG A 159 7.76 5.97 7.85
C ARG A 159 7.13 4.63 8.23
N TYR A 160 7.12 4.29 9.53
CA TYR A 160 6.52 3.05 10.02
C TYR A 160 5.01 3.20 10.24
N THR A 161 4.58 4.40 10.65
CA THR A 161 3.17 4.74 10.88
C THR A 161 2.36 4.69 9.59
N VAL A 162 2.93 5.08 8.44
CA VAL A 162 2.22 5.02 7.16
C VAL A 162 1.94 3.58 6.71
N GLU A 163 2.81 2.63 7.02
CA GLU A 163 2.58 1.22 6.67
C GLU A 163 1.41 0.65 7.49
N HIS A 164 1.27 1.06 8.76
CA HIS A 164 0.10 0.74 9.57
C HIS A 164 -1.19 1.40 9.05
N LEU A 165 -1.11 2.63 8.53
CA LEU A 165 -2.25 3.29 7.89
C LEU A 165 -2.76 2.47 6.70
N LEU A 166 -1.84 1.96 5.87
CA LEU A 166 -2.19 1.09 4.74
C LEU A 166 -2.79 -0.24 5.21
N LEU A 167 -2.25 -0.87 6.26
CA LEU A 167 -2.81 -2.08 6.87
C LEU A 167 -4.23 -1.84 7.38
N VAL A 168 -4.43 -0.80 8.18
CA VAL A 168 -5.73 -0.48 8.79
C VAL A 168 -6.77 -0.12 7.73
N ALA A 169 -6.38 0.61 6.68
CA ALA A 169 -7.26 0.86 5.53
C ALA A 169 -7.66 -0.44 4.82
N GLU A 170 -6.74 -1.39 4.64
CA GLU A 170 -7.07 -2.68 4.05
C GLU A 170 -8.02 -3.49 4.93
N LEU A 171 -7.77 -3.54 6.24
CA LEU A 171 -8.67 -4.18 7.20
C LEU A 171 -10.09 -3.58 7.10
N HIS A 172 -10.19 -2.25 7.03
CA HIS A 172 -11.46 -1.54 6.88
C HIS A 172 -12.19 -1.91 5.57
N LEU A 173 -11.48 -2.00 4.44
CA LEU A 173 -12.07 -2.43 3.15
C LEU A 173 -12.68 -3.84 3.23
N HIS A 174 -12.07 -4.72 4.01
CA HIS A 174 -12.55 -6.08 4.24
C HIS A 174 -13.57 -6.19 5.39
N GLY A 175 -13.99 -5.06 5.98
CA GLY A 175 -14.98 -5.01 7.06
C GLY A 175 -14.44 -5.40 8.44
N PHE A 176 -13.12 -5.52 8.61
CA PHE A 176 -12.48 -5.78 9.89
C PHE A 176 -12.26 -4.47 10.64
N LYS A 177 -13.03 -4.27 11.71
CA LYS A 177 -12.92 -3.08 12.56
C LYS A 177 -11.67 -3.14 13.43
N THR A 178 -10.94 -2.03 13.52
CA THR A 178 -9.81 -1.91 14.44
C THR A 178 -10.03 -0.78 15.44
N GLY A 179 -9.48 -0.92 16.64
CA GLY A 179 -9.63 0.09 17.71
C GLY A 179 -8.78 1.34 17.52
N CYS A 180 -7.94 1.41 16.48
CA CYS A 180 -6.93 2.45 16.30
C CYS A 180 -7.20 3.40 15.13
N GLU A 181 -8.29 3.22 14.37
CA GLU A 181 -8.61 4.00 13.15
C GLU A 181 -8.63 5.51 13.40
N GLU A 182 -9.35 5.95 14.45
CA GLU A 182 -9.46 7.37 14.79
C GLU A 182 -8.12 7.98 15.18
N ALA A 183 -7.36 7.31 16.06
CA ALA A 183 -6.05 7.80 16.50
C ALA A 183 -5.06 7.89 15.33
N LEU A 184 -5.07 6.88 14.45
CA LEU A 184 -4.17 6.80 13.30
C LEU A 184 -4.53 7.80 12.21
N THR A 185 -5.81 7.97 11.88
CA THR A 185 -6.25 9.02 10.94
C THR A 185 -5.95 10.40 11.50
N HIS A 186 -6.21 10.64 12.79
CA HIS A 186 -5.86 11.89 13.48
C HIS A 186 -4.36 12.19 13.45
N TYR A 187 -3.49 11.18 13.52
CA TYR A 187 -2.05 11.35 13.36
C TYR A 187 -1.70 12.06 12.04
N PHE A 188 -2.33 11.67 10.93
CA PHE A 188 -2.07 12.29 9.62
C PHE A 188 -2.85 13.59 9.43
N THR A 189 -4.12 13.68 9.82
CA THR A 189 -4.95 14.85 9.53
C THR A 189 -4.48 16.11 10.26
N LYS A 190 -4.03 15.99 11.53
CA LYS A 190 -3.44 17.14 12.26
C LYS A 190 -2.13 17.69 11.68
N ARG A 191 -1.60 16.99 10.67
CA ARG A 191 -0.35 17.28 9.97
C ARG A 191 -0.58 17.75 8.53
N ASN A 192 -1.84 18.02 8.16
CA ASN A 192 -2.25 18.20 6.77
C ASN A 192 -1.67 17.07 5.90
N ILE A 193 -1.76 15.85 6.44
CA ILE A 193 -1.29 14.57 5.91
C ILE A 193 0.24 14.42 5.88
N PHE A 194 0.97 15.42 5.42
CA PHE A 194 2.38 15.24 5.05
C PHE A 194 3.38 16.02 5.89
N TYR A 195 2.95 16.98 6.71
CA TYR A 195 3.83 17.97 7.33
C TYR A 195 4.07 17.72 8.81
N ARG A 196 5.00 18.47 9.39
CA ARG A 196 5.23 18.40 10.83
C ARG A 196 4.21 19.28 11.56
N THR A 197 3.82 18.87 12.76
CA THR A 197 2.89 19.66 13.59
C THR A 197 3.51 20.96 14.12
N ASP A 198 4.84 21.03 14.21
CA ASP A 198 5.58 22.24 14.64
C ASP A 198 5.98 23.15 13.47
N ASP A 199 5.88 22.65 12.23
CA ASP A 199 6.12 23.42 11.01
C ASP A 199 5.35 22.82 9.83
N MET A 200 4.23 23.45 9.49
CA MET A 200 3.33 23.05 8.40
C MET A 200 3.89 23.31 6.99
N LYS A 201 5.18 23.68 6.86
CA LYS A 201 5.89 23.78 5.58
C LYS A 201 6.91 22.66 5.39
N THR A 202 7.38 22.05 6.48
CA THR A 202 8.39 20.99 6.42
C THR A 202 7.70 19.62 6.39
N PRO A 203 7.92 18.79 5.36
CA PRO A 203 7.38 17.44 5.31
C PRO A 203 7.93 16.56 6.45
N MET A 204 7.13 15.60 6.90
CA MET A 204 7.60 14.53 7.80
C MET A 204 8.67 13.68 7.11
N VAL A 205 8.42 13.35 5.85
CA VAL A 205 9.29 12.52 5.00
C VAL A 205 9.09 12.93 3.55
N ASP A 206 10.14 13.41 2.88
CA ASP A 206 10.04 13.95 1.50
C ASP A 206 9.40 12.99 0.50
N VAL A 207 9.69 11.68 0.60
CA VAL A 207 9.14 10.67 -0.32
C VAL A 207 7.61 10.60 -0.27
N MET A 208 6.99 10.98 0.86
CA MET A 208 5.53 10.99 0.99
C MET A 208 4.86 12.09 0.16
N LEU A 209 5.61 13.12 -0.25
CA LEU A 209 5.12 14.16 -1.19
C LEU A 209 5.21 13.72 -2.66
N SER A 210 5.87 12.60 -2.93
CA SER A 210 6.09 12.06 -4.27
C SER A 210 5.03 11.02 -4.63
N THR A 211 4.97 10.58 -5.88
CA THR A 211 4.16 9.42 -6.30
C THR A 211 4.98 8.13 -6.35
N PHE A 212 5.82 7.89 -5.33
CA PHE A 212 6.67 6.69 -5.22
C PHE A 212 5.86 5.39 -5.33
N PHE A 213 6.17 4.54 -6.31
CA PHE A 213 5.49 3.26 -6.51
C PHE A 213 6.36 2.24 -7.28
N PRO A 214 6.24 0.91 -7.05
CA PRO A 214 5.46 0.22 -6.00
C PRO A 214 5.85 0.64 -4.57
N PRO A 215 5.00 0.42 -3.55
CA PRO A 215 5.40 0.66 -2.17
C PRO A 215 6.63 -0.18 -1.82
N ASP A 216 7.49 0.40 -0.99
CA ASP A 216 8.65 -0.25 -0.37
C ASP A 216 8.55 0.06 1.12
N PRO A 217 8.98 -0.84 2.03
CA PRO A 217 9.10 -0.48 3.43
C PRO A 217 9.77 0.87 3.55
N ILE A 218 9.24 1.71 4.44
CA ILE A 218 9.66 3.08 4.69
C ILE A 218 9.50 4.10 3.54
N LYS A 219 9.01 3.73 2.35
CA LYS A 219 8.79 4.63 1.20
C LYS A 219 7.41 4.38 0.59
N ILE A 220 6.46 5.23 0.98
CA ILE A 220 5.07 5.23 0.47
C ILE A 220 4.79 6.61 -0.13
N GLY A 221 4.24 6.62 -1.35
CA GLY A 221 3.89 7.85 -2.07
C GLY A 221 2.54 8.44 -1.67
N ALA A 222 2.33 9.72 -1.98
CA ALA A 222 1.14 10.50 -1.65
C ALA A 222 -0.17 9.80 -2.03
N HIS A 223 -0.24 9.24 -3.24
CA HIS A 223 -1.43 8.60 -3.79
C HIS A 223 -1.97 7.46 -2.91
N GLN A 224 -1.09 6.63 -2.33
CA GLN A 224 -1.52 5.55 -1.41
C GLN A 224 -1.96 6.08 -0.05
N ILE A 225 -1.31 7.14 0.45
CA ILE A 225 -1.63 7.75 1.75
C ILE A 225 -2.99 8.43 1.69
N VAL A 226 -3.23 9.24 0.65
CA VAL A 226 -4.51 9.94 0.44
C VAL A 226 -5.63 8.92 0.21
N TYR A 227 -5.37 7.85 -0.57
CA TYR A 227 -6.31 6.76 -0.75
C TYR A 227 -6.67 6.07 0.58
N ALA A 228 -5.68 5.71 1.40
CA ALA A 228 -5.91 5.05 2.68
C ALA A 228 -6.74 5.91 3.65
N LEU A 229 -6.49 7.22 3.71
CA LEU A 229 -7.29 8.13 4.53
C LEU A 229 -8.74 8.23 4.03
N ARG A 230 -8.95 8.19 2.71
CA ARG A 230 -10.30 8.20 2.12
C ARG A 230 -11.07 6.92 2.38
N VAL A 231 -10.39 5.79 2.34
CA VAL A 231 -10.93 4.49 2.76
C VAL A 231 -11.37 4.54 4.21
N LEU A 232 -10.57 5.14 5.09
CA LEU A 232 -10.88 5.29 6.52
C LEU A 232 -11.87 6.43 6.82
N GLY A 233 -12.59 6.93 5.82
CA GLY A 233 -13.69 7.86 6.00
C GLY A 233 -13.29 9.33 6.24
N CYS A 234 -12.03 9.71 6.01
CA CYS A 234 -11.68 11.14 6.04
C CYS A 234 -12.44 11.90 4.95
N ALA A 235 -13.22 12.90 5.36
CA ALA A 235 -14.08 13.67 4.49
C ALA A 235 -13.29 14.41 3.38
N PRO A 236 -13.64 14.28 2.10
CA PRO A 236 -12.94 14.93 0.99
C PRO A 236 -12.77 16.44 1.15
N GLU A 237 -13.78 17.11 1.69
CA GLU A 237 -13.86 18.55 1.93
C GLU A 237 -13.09 19.03 3.16
N SER A 238 -12.58 18.12 4.00
CA SER A 238 -11.78 18.50 5.16
C SER A 238 -10.48 19.19 4.75
N GLU A 239 -10.00 20.12 5.60
CA GLU A 239 -8.76 20.86 5.36
C GLU A 239 -7.57 19.94 5.07
N ALA A 240 -7.44 18.87 5.85
CA ALA A 240 -6.37 17.89 5.69
C ALA A 240 -6.45 17.16 4.34
N MET A 241 -7.64 16.73 3.92
CA MET A 241 -7.82 16.05 2.62
C MET A 241 -7.58 17.00 1.45
N GLN A 242 -8.03 18.26 1.54
CA GLN A 242 -7.74 19.29 0.53
C GLN A 242 -6.23 19.57 0.41
N ALA A 243 -5.51 19.61 1.53
CA ALA A 243 -4.05 19.67 1.51
C ALA A 243 -3.42 18.42 0.87
N GLY A 244 -3.98 17.25 1.16
CA GLY A 244 -3.63 15.97 0.52
C GLY A 244 -3.73 16.01 -1.01
N TYR A 245 -4.91 16.41 -1.49
CA TYR A 245 -5.19 16.54 -2.91
C TYR A 245 -4.30 17.59 -3.57
N LYS A 246 -3.99 18.68 -2.88
CA LYS A 246 -3.05 19.69 -3.41
C LYS A 246 -1.68 19.09 -3.69
N VAL A 247 -1.12 18.30 -2.77
CA VAL A 247 0.16 17.61 -2.97
C VAL A 247 0.04 16.60 -4.11
N LEU A 248 -0.99 15.76 -4.10
CA LEU A 248 -1.19 14.75 -5.15
C LEU A 248 -1.32 15.40 -6.54
N ASN A 249 -2.05 16.52 -6.65
CA ASN A 249 -2.29 17.23 -7.90
C ASN A 249 -1.07 17.96 -8.46
N GLN A 250 0.02 18.12 -7.70
CA GLN A 250 1.30 18.56 -8.25
C GLN A 250 1.86 17.56 -9.28
N HIS A 251 1.42 16.31 -9.22
CA HIS A 251 1.81 15.23 -10.14
C HIS A 251 0.76 14.94 -11.20
N ARG A 252 -0.33 15.72 -11.25
CA ARG A 252 -1.41 15.57 -12.25
C ARG A 252 -1.04 16.33 -13.52
N LEU A 253 -1.16 15.65 -14.65
CA LEU A 253 -0.94 16.22 -15.98
C LEU A 253 -2.21 16.88 -16.51
N ALA A 254 -2.06 17.66 -17.59
CA ALA A 254 -3.17 18.37 -18.23
C ALA A 254 -4.28 17.43 -18.74
N ASN A 255 -3.94 16.20 -19.14
CA ASN A 255 -4.91 15.18 -19.55
C ASN A 255 -5.57 14.44 -18.36
N GLY A 256 -5.29 14.85 -17.13
CA GLY A 256 -5.86 14.29 -15.92
C GLY A 256 -5.21 12.99 -15.41
N ARG A 257 -4.19 12.45 -16.10
CA ARG A 257 -3.37 11.32 -15.65
C ARG A 257 -2.29 11.80 -14.67
N TYR A 258 -1.66 10.88 -13.95
CA TYR A 258 -0.62 11.19 -12.98
C TYR A 258 0.73 10.58 -13.37
N VAL A 259 1.82 11.27 -13.04
CA VAL A 259 3.18 10.78 -13.29
C VAL A 259 3.67 9.86 -12.17
N LEU A 260 4.55 8.91 -12.49
CA LEU A 260 5.38 8.20 -11.52
C LEU A 260 6.63 9.03 -11.21
N SER A 261 6.68 9.71 -10.08
CA SER A 261 7.77 10.65 -9.79
C SER A 261 9.00 9.98 -9.16
N ALA A 262 8.84 8.77 -8.61
CA ALA A 262 9.94 8.04 -7.98
C ALA A 262 9.65 6.54 -7.95
N SER A 263 10.70 5.73 -7.92
CA SER A 263 10.59 4.29 -7.68
C SER A 263 11.91 3.74 -7.13
N LYS A 264 11.89 2.52 -6.60
CA LYS A 264 13.10 1.80 -6.18
C LYS A 264 13.91 1.40 -7.41
N SER A 265 15.23 1.29 -7.28
CA SER A 265 16.10 0.79 -8.35
C SER A 265 15.82 -0.68 -8.67
N VAL A 266 15.64 -1.50 -7.63
CA VAL A 266 15.20 -2.90 -7.73
C VAL A 266 13.79 -2.98 -7.14
N GLN A 267 12.79 -2.95 -8.02
CA GLN A 267 11.38 -2.91 -7.64
C GLN A 267 10.84 -4.32 -7.38
N ALA A 268 9.75 -4.41 -6.62
CA ALA A 268 8.96 -5.63 -6.48
C ALA A 268 8.50 -6.12 -7.86
N PHE A 269 7.92 -5.21 -8.65
CA PHE A 269 7.56 -5.36 -10.05
C PHE A 269 7.74 -4.02 -10.79
N LYS A 270 7.84 -4.05 -12.13
CA LYS A 270 7.98 -2.83 -12.95
C LYS A 270 6.62 -2.16 -13.11
N ALA A 271 6.36 -1.09 -12.36
CA ALA A 271 5.09 -0.36 -12.43
C ALA A 271 5.03 0.70 -13.55
N GLY A 272 6.16 1.02 -14.19
CA GLY A 272 6.30 2.06 -15.21
C GLY A 272 7.70 2.66 -15.17
N ASN A 273 7.93 3.73 -15.94
CA ASN A 273 9.17 4.49 -15.89
C ASN A 273 8.97 5.78 -15.08
N VAL A 274 10.00 6.20 -14.35
CA VAL A 274 9.98 7.44 -13.57
C VAL A 274 9.96 8.64 -14.53
N GLY A 275 9.09 9.62 -14.26
CA GLY A 275 8.88 10.81 -15.07
C GLY A 275 7.80 10.68 -16.15
N GLU A 276 7.24 9.48 -16.35
CA GLU A 276 6.19 9.21 -17.33
C GLU A 276 4.80 9.07 -16.69
N GLU A 277 3.76 9.16 -17.51
CA GLU A 277 2.38 8.86 -17.10
C GLU A 277 2.28 7.44 -16.55
N ASN A 278 1.52 7.26 -15.47
CA ASN A 278 1.49 6.00 -14.76
C ASN A 278 0.08 5.56 -14.38
N LYS A 279 -0.31 4.36 -14.84
CA LYS A 279 -1.64 3.81 -14.59
C LYS A 279 -1.91 3.51 -13.11
N TRP A 280 -0.90 3.01 -12.38
CA TRP A 280 -1.05 2.73 -10.94
C TRP A 280 -1.32 3.99 -10.13
N VAL A 281 -0.49 5.01 -10.29
CA VAL A 281 -0.65 6.30 -9.59
C VAL A 281 -1.99 6.93 -9.97
N THR A 282 -2.35 6.88 -11.25
CA THR A 282 -3.63 7.42 -11.75
C THR A 282 -4.82 6.70 -11.11
N LEU A 283 -4.83 5.36 -11.11
CA LEU A 283 -5.89 4.57 -10.49
C LEU A 283 -6.07 4.93 -9.01
N TYR A 284 -5.00 4.89 -8.22
CA TYR A 284 -5.05 5.28 -6.80
C TYR A 284 -5.55 6.71 -6.61
N ALA A 285 -5.10 7.66 -7.42
CA ALA A 285 -5.52 9.06 -7.31
C ALA A 285 -7.02 9.27 -7.57
N TYR A 286 -7.63 8.48 -8.46
CA TYR A 286 -9.07 8.53 -8.70
C TYR A 286 -9.87 7.72 -7.68
N MET A 287 -9.33 6.62 -7.15
CA MET A 287 -9.98 5.90 -6.04
C MET A 287 -9.95 6.71 -4.73
N ALA A 288 -9.04 7.68 -4.62
CA ALA A 288 -8.94 8.60 -3.49
C ALA A 288 -9.85 9.84 -3.61
N GLN A 289 -10.62 10.01 -4.69
CA GLN A 289 -11.56 11.11 -4.85
C GLN A 289 -12.93 10.66 -4.35
#